data_AF-A0AAV4LIG8-F1
#
_entry.id   AF-A0AAV4LIG8-F1
#
_cell.length_a   1.000
_cell.length_b   1.000
_cell.length_c   1.000
_cell.angle_alpha   90.00
_cell.angle_beta   90.00
_cell.angle_gamma   90.00
#
_symmetry.space_group_name_H-M   'P 1'
#
loop_
_entity.id
_entity.type
_entity.pdbx_description
1 polymer ?
#
loop_
_entity_poly.entity_id
_entity_poly.type
_entity_poly.pdbx_seq_one_letter_code
_entity_poly.pdbx_strand_id
1 'polypeptide(L)'
;MYCRMHSKFFEGVETISSEQTFRKYEFIKDERLGISLPKLYSEWSELTEEERHDMILTWEAIRGHIPDRIKELESLIDEKQEEVFREEDWERICSLFAEINDYAGRINDLNIWSRVQQDFDTADLADEHLNREK
;
A
#
# COMPACT_ATOMS: atom_id res chain seq x y z
N MET A 1 -9.82 54.46 46.59
CA MET A 1 -8.99 55.13 45.57
C MET A 1 -9.45 54.66 44.20
N TYR A 2 -9.80 55.62 43.34
CA TYR A 2 -10.18 55.47 41.92
C TYR A 2 -9.11 54.65 41.16
N CYS A 3 -9.40 53.87 40.11
CA CYS A 3 -9.90 54.37 38.84
C CYS A 3 -10.49 53.26 37.93
N ARG A 4 -11.55 53.64 37.20
CA ARG A 4 -12.28 52.87 36.18
C ARG A 4 -11.62 53.05 34.80
N MET A 5 -11.79 52.02 33.96
CA MET A 5 -11.90 52.02 32.49
C MET A 5 -10.74 52.51 31.62
N HIS A 6 -10.27 51.62 30.72
CA HIS A 6 -10.49 51.85 29.29
C HIS A 6 -10.61 50.54 28.50
N SER A 7 -11.74 50.45 27.79
CA SER A 7 -12.10 49.47 26.77
C SER A 7 -11.46 49.87 25.44
N LYS A 8 -10.86 48.91 24.73
CA LYS A 8 -10.76 48.68 23.26
C LYS A 8 -10.11 47.28 23.13
N PHE A 9 -10.42 46.36 22.24
CA PHE A 9 -11.16 46.33 20.99
C PHE A 9 -11.46 44.84 20.71
N PHE A 10 -12.62 44.56 20.13
CA PHE A 10 -13.05 43.23 19.67
C PHE A 10 -12.49 43.01 18.27
N GLU A 11 -11.89 41.85 18.00
CA GLU A 11 -11.65 41.18 16.69
C GLU A 11 -10.61 40.09 17.00
N GLY A 12 -10.97 38.82 17.13
CA GLY A 12 -11.56 38.02 16.06
C GLY A 12 -10.41 37.45 15.23
N VAL A 13 -10.19 36.14 15.32
CA VAL A 13 -9.82 35.19 14.26
C VAL A 13 -9.15 33.96 14.90
N GLU A 14 -9.98 32.92 14.96
CA GLU A 14 -9.68 31.52 14.65
C GLU A 14 -8.76 30.73 15.58
N THR A 15 -9.44 30.05 16.52
CA THR A 15 -9.37 28.61 16.73
C THR A 15 -8.53 27.87 15.67
N ILE A 16 -7.28 27.58 15.98
CA ILE A 16 -6.55 26.51 15.28
C ILE A 16 -7.14 25.21 15.79
N SER A 17 -8.13 24.69 15.05
CA SER A 17 -8.55 23.29 15.14
C SER A 17 -7.32 22.43 14.86
N SER A 18 -6.72 21.92 15.93
CA SER A 18 -5.70 20.87 15.83
C SER A 18 -6.40 19.51 15.76
N GLU A 19 -7.24 19.30 14.76
CA GLU A 19 -7.56 17.95 14.31
C GLU A 19 -6.33 17.46 13.53
N GLN A 20 -5.38 16.88 14.26
CA GLN A 20 -4.41 15.98 13.63
C GLN A 20 -5.22 14.79 13.13
N THR A 21 -5.65 14.83 11.87
CA THR A 21 -6.24 13.66 11.21
C THR A 21 -5.14 12.62 11.10
N PHE A 22 -5.12 11.68 12.05
CA PHE A 22 -4.24 10.53 11.97
C PHE A 22 -4.63 9.75 10.72
N ARG A 23 -3.70 9.57 9.78
CA ARG A 23 -3.97 8.75 8.58
C ARG A 23 -4.19 7.32 9.04
N LYS A 24 -5.37 6.77 8.81
CA LYS A 24 -5.70 5.39 9.20
C LYS A 24 -5.05 4.34 8.29
N TYR A 25 -4.79 4.70 7.02
CA TYR A 25 -4.04 3.88 6.07
C TYR A 25 -3.32 4.76 5.05
N GLU A 26 -2.31 4.21 4.39
CA GLU A 26 -1.70 4.80 3.19
C GLU A 26 -1.10 3.74 2.26
N PHE A 27 -0.80 4.11 1.02
CA PHE A 27 -0.07 3.27 0.08
C PHE A 27 1.38 3.76 -0.03
N ILE A 28 2.34 2.91 0.33
CA ILE A 28 3.77 3.23 0.30
C ILE A 28 4.39 2.57 -0.91
N LYS A 29 5.09 3.36 -1.73
CA LYS A 29 5.85 2.85 -2.86
C LYS A 29 6.98 1.94 -2.38
N ASP A 30 6.93 0.67 -2.78
CA ASP A 30 8.04 -0.28 -2.62
C ASP A 30 8.96 -0.12 -3.84
N GLU A 31 10.14 0.45 -3.64
CA GLU A 31 11.11 0.69 -4.71
C GLU A 31 11.67 -0.61 -5.32
N ARG A 32 11.67 -1.73 -4.56
CA ARG A 32 12.15 -3.02 -5.07
C ARG A 32 11.13 -3.62 -6.03
N LEU A 33 9.85 -3.61 -5.66
CA LEU A 33 8.77 -4.18 -6.46
C LEU A 33 8.29 -3.22 -7.57
N GLY A 34 8.41 -1.91 -7.34
CA GLY A 34 7.92 -0.87 -8.26
C GLY A 34 6.42 -0.63 -8.16
N ILE A 35 5.77 -1.06 -7.07
CA ILE A 35 4.33 -0.87 -6.81
C ILE A 35 4.12 -0.25 -5.42
N SER A 36 2.96 0.37 -5.21
CA SER A 36 2.60 0.89 -3.89
C SER A 36 1.84 -0.16 -3.07
N LEU A 37 2.34 -0.50 -1.88
CA LEU A 37 1.74 -1.49 -0.99
C LEU A 37 0.87 -0.80 0.07
N PRO A 38 -0.31 -1.37 0.41
CA PRO A 38 -1.15 -0.84 1.47
C PRO A 38 -0.47 -1.01 2.83
N LYS A 39 -0.51 0.04 3.64
CA LYS A 39 -0.08 0.04 5.03
C LYS A 39 -1.20 0.61 5.89
N LEU A 40 -1.71 -0.21 6.80
CA LEU A 40 -2.70 0.21 7.79
C LEU A 40 -1.99 0.70 9.05
N TYR A 41 -2.48 1.82 9.59
CA TYR A 41 -2.09 2.39 10.87
C TYR A 41 -3.14 2.16 11.96
N SER A 42 -4.35 1.79 11.55
CA SER A 42 -5.50 1.42 12.36
C SER A 42 -5.95 -0.01 12.05
N GLU A 43 -6.72 -0.61 12.94
CA GLU A 43 -7.35 -1.91 12.67
C GLU A 43 -8.36 -1.79 11.51
N TRP A 44 -8.56 -2.88 10.77
CA TRP A 44 -9.50 -2.89 9.64
C TRP A 44 -10.94 -2.51 10.05
N SER A 45 -11.36 -2.94 11.24
CA SER A 45 -12.68 -2.64 11.82
C SER A 45 -12.86 -1.17 12.24
N GLU A 46 -11.77 -0.40 12.37
CA GLU A 46 -11.82 1.03 12.70
C GLU A 46 -12.00 1.92 11.47
N LEU A 47 -11.85 1.34 10.26
CA LEU A 47 -12.16 2.00 9.01
C LEU A 47 -13.68 2.03 8.79
N THR A 48 -14.20 3.16 8.34
CA THR A 48 -15.59 3.24 7.87
C THR A 48 -15.77 2.40 6.60
N GLU A 49 -17.01 2.05 6.27
CA GLU A 49 -17.29 1.34 5.02
C GLU A 49 -16.77 2.09 3.78
N GLU A 50 -16.90 3.42 3.77
CA GLU A 50 -16.39 4.28 2.70
C GLU A 50 -14.86 4.22 2.62
N GLU A 51 -14.15 4.33 3.76
CA GLU A 51 -12.69 4.22 3.81
C GLU A 51 -12.19 2.85 3.33
N ARG A 52 -12.89 1.76 3.70
CA ARG A 52 -12.58 0.40 3.26
C ARG A 52 -12.80 0.24 1.77
N HIS A 53 -13.92 0.74 1.25
CA HIS A 53 -14.25 0.69 -0.18
C HIS A 53 -13.21 1.44 -1.02
N ASP A 54 -12.84 2.65 -0.62
CA ASP A 54 -11.83 3.46 -1.30
C ASP A 54 -10.46 2.77 -1.28
N MET A 55 -10.08 2.15 -0.16
CA MET A 55 -8.82 1.43 -0.07
C MET A 55 -8.81 0.19 -0.98
N ILE A 56 -9.90 -0.58 -1.01
CA ILE A 56 -10.03 -1.75 -1.89
C ILE A 56 -9.95 -1.33 -3.36
N LEU A 57 -10.69 -0.29 -3.76
CA LEU A 57 -10.69 0.21 -5.13
C LEU A 57 -9.29 0.67 -5.57
N THR A 58 -8.61 1.41 -4.71
CA THR A 58 -7.23 1.85 -4.95
C THR A 58 -6.28 0.66 -5.09
N TRP A 59 -6.44 -0.34 -4.23
CA TRP A 59 -5.60 -1.54 -4.25
C TRP A 59 -5.85 -2.40 -5.49
N GLU A 60 -7.08 -2.53 -5.95
CA GLU A 60 -7.43 -3.18 -7.22
C GLU A 60 -6.76 -2.50 -8.42
N ALA A 61 -6.81 -1.17 -8.47
CA ALA A 61 -6.14 -0.42 -9.53
C ALA A 61 -4.63 -0.68 -9.54
N ILE A 62 -3.98 -0.69 -8.37
CA ILE A 62 -2.55 -1.01 -8.26
C ILE A 62 -2.27 -2.45 -8.68
N ARG A 63 -3.07 -3.42 -8.22
CA ARG A 63 -2.91 -4.84 -8.59
C ARG A 63 -3.11 -5.07 -10.08
N GLY A 64 -3.95 -4.27 -10.74
CA GLY A 64 -4.13 -4.30 -12.19
C GLY A 64 -2.83 -4.08 -12.97
N HIS A 65 -1.84 -3.38 -12.39
CA HIS A 65 -0.55 -3.13 -13.01
C HIS A 65 0.53 -4.19 -12.70
N ILE A 66 0.28 -5.10 -11.75
CA ILE A 66 1.25 -6.14 -11.37
C ILE A 66 1.63 -7.04 -12.57
N PRO A 67 0.70 -7.51 -13.43
CA PRO A 67 1.06 -8.35 -14.57
C PRO A 67 2.00 -7.65 -15.56
N ASP A 68 1.83 -6.34 -15.77
CA ASP A 68 2.71 -5.57 -16.64
C ASP A 68 4.10 -5.44 -16.03
N ARG A 69 4.17 -5.19 -14.72
CA ARG A 69 5.45 -5.14 -14.00
C ARG A 69 6.19 -6.48 -14.02
N ILE A 70 5.47 -7.60 -13.95
CA ILE A 70 6.08 -8.94 -14.09
C ILE A 70 6.70 -9.11 -15.48
N LYS A 71 5.99 -8.75 -16.56
CA LYS A 71 6.52 -8.85 -17.93
C LYS A 71 7.79 -8.02 -18.15
N GLU A 72 7.86 -6.83 -17.55
CA GLU A 72 9.06 -6.00 -17.59
C GLU A 72 10.25 -6.72 -16.92
N LEU A 73 10.04 -7.33 -15.75
CA LEU A 73 11.08 -8.09 -15.05
C LEU A 73 11.49 -9.35 -15.81
N GLU A 74 10.54 -10.05 -16.43
CA GLU A 74 10.80 -11.21 -17.31
C GLU A 74 11.69 -10.81 -18.48
N SER A 75 11.40 -9.67 -19.13
CA SER A 75 12.22 -9.15 -20.24
C SER A 75 13.66 -8.84 -19.78
N LEU A 76 13.83 -8.27 -18.57
CA LEU A 76 15.16 -8.03 -17.99
C LEU A 76 15.90 -9.33 -17.68
N ILE A 77 15.20 -10.38 -17.24
CA ILE A 77 15.78 -11.70 -17.03
C ILE A 77 16.28 -12.27 -18.36
N ASP A 78 15.46 -12.21 -19.42
CA ASP A 78 15.83 -12.72 -20.74
C ASP A 78 17.10 -12.02 -21.28
N GLU A 79 17.16 -10.69 -21.20
CA GLU A 79 18.34 -9.90 -21.60
C GLU A 79 19.61 -10.33 -20.83
N LYS A 80 19.47 -10.56 -19.53
CA LYS A 80 20.60 -10.95 -18.65
C LYS A 80 21.03 -12.39 -18.89
N GLN A 81 20.09 -13.29 -19.18
CA GLN A 81 20.40 -14.67 -19.56
C GLN A 81 21.15 -14.73 -20.89
N GLU A 82 20.77 -13.90 -21.85
CA GLU A 82 21.53 -13.74 -23.10
C GLU A 82 22.95 -13.20 -22.86
N GLU A 83 23.11 -12.26 -21.93
CA GLU A 83 24.41 -11.72 -21.53
C GLU A 83 25.29 -12.84 -20.93
N VAL A 84 24.75 -13.64 -20.00
CA VAL A 84 25.44 -14.80 -19.42
C VAL A 84 25.92 -15.77 -20.50
N PHE A 85 25.11 -16.00 -21.55
CA PHE A 85 25.48 -16.93 -22.62
C PHE A 85 26.69 -16.48 -23.43
N ARG A 86 26.93 -15.17 -23.51
CA ARG A 86 28.03 -14.58 -24.30
C ARG A 86 29.25 -14.19 -23.44
N GLU A 87 29.10 -14.19 -22.13
CA GLU A 87 30.13 -13.77 -21.20
C GLU A 87 31.12 -14.91 -20.89
N GLU A 88 32.40 -14.56 -20.82
CA GLU A 88 33.48 -15.51 -20.47
C GLU A 88 34.07 -15.21 -19.09
N ASP A 89 33.87 -13.99 -18.57
CA ASP A 89 34.29 -13.61 -17.22
C ASP A 89 33.38 -14.24 -16.16
N TRP A 90 33.96 -15.13 -15.36
CA TRP A 90 33.26 -15.82 -14.28
C TRP A 90 32.68 -14.89 -13.22
N GLU A 91 33.40 -13.83 -12.82
CA GLU A 91 32.91 -12.87 -11.83
C GLU A 91 31.71 -12.09 -12.36
N ARG A 92 31.73 -11.75 -13.66
CA ARG A 92 30.59 -11.13 -14.33
C ARG A 92 29.40 -12.08 -14.41
N ILE A 93 29.62 -13.33 -14.80
CA ILE A 93 28.57 -14.37 -14.83
C ILE A 93 27.91 -14.53 -13.46
N CYS A 94 28.69 -14.62 -12.37
CA CYS A 94 28.13 -14.70 -11.02
C CYS A 94 27.28 -13.47 -10.67
N SER A 95 27.73 -12.28 -11.04
CA SER A 95 26.99 -11.03 -10.81
C SER A 95 25.66 -11.02 -11.57
N LEU A 96 25.67 -11.45 -12.83
CA LEU A 96 24.47 -11.58 -13.66
C LEU A 96 23.47 -12.58 -13.06
N PHE A 97 23.93 -13.73 -12.55
CA PHE A 97 23.05 -14.67 -11.86
C PHE A 97 22.43 -14.08 -10.59
N ALA A 98 23.17 -13.27 -9.83
CA ALA A 98 22.62 -12.58 -8.67
C ALA A 98 21.53 -11.58 -9.06
N GLU A 99 21.72 -10.83 -10.16
CA GLU A 99 20.71 -9.93 -10.73
C GLU A 99 19.45 -10.71 -11.17
N ILE A 100 19.62 -11.81 -11.92
CA ILE A 100 18.51 -12.68 -12.36
C ILE A 100 17.73 -13.23 -11.16
N ASN A 101 18.43 -13.70 -10.13
CA ASN A 101 17.81 -14.24 -8.92
C ASN A 101 17.01 -13.17 -8.17
N ASP A 102 17.52 -11.94 -8.11
CA ASP A 102 16.78 -10.81 -7.51
C ASP A 102 15.51 -10.49 -8.31
N TYR A 103 15.57 -10.43 -9.64
CA TYR A 103 14.38 -10.25 -10.48
C TYR A 103 13.35 -11.39 -10.29
N ALA A 104 13.80 -12.65 -10.25
CA ALA A 104 12.93 -13.79 -9.99
C ALA A 104 12.26 -13.70 -8.61
N GLY A 105 13.00 -13.27 -7.58
CA GLY A 105 12.46 -13.01 -6.25
C GLY A 105 11.36 -11.94 -6.26
N ARG A 106 11.58 -10.83 -6.98
CA ARG A 106 10.58 -9.77 -7.15
C ARG A 106 9.33 -10.26 -7.87
N ILE A 107 9.49 -11.06 -8.93
CA ILE A 107 8.35 -11.68 -9.65
C ILE A 107 7.55 -12.59 -8.71
N ASN A 108 8.23 -13.39 -7.88
CA ASN A 108 7.55 -14.23 -6.90
C ASN A 108 6.71 -13.40 -5.93
N ASP A 109 7.28 -12.35 -5.37
CA ASP A 109 6.58 -11.49 -4.42
C ASP A 109 5.39 -10.76 -5.06
N LEU A 110 5.56 -10.27 -6.29
CA LEU A 110 4.48 -9.68 -7.08
C LEU A 110 3.34 -10.69 -7.33
N ASN A 111 3.67 -11.95 -7.64
CA ASN A 111 2.69 -13.01 -7.81
C ASN A 111 1.95 -13.38 -6.52
N ILE A 112 2.60 -13.25 -5.35
CA ILE A 112 1.92 -13.38 -4.06
C ILE A 112 0.92 -12.23 -3.92
N TRP A 113 1.37 -10.98 -4.11
CA TRP A 113 0.52 -9.79 -3.96
C TRP A 113 -0.67 -9.75 -4.93
N SER A 114 -0.55 -10.28 -6.15
CA SER A 114 -1.67 -10.35 -7.09
C SER A 114 -2.76 -11.32 -6.66
N ARG A 115 -2.43 -12.30 -5.82
CA ARG A 115 -3.34 -13.36 -5.34
C ARG A 115 -3.87 -13.12 -3.93
N VAL A 116 -3.31 -12.18 -3.18
CA VAL A 116 -3.86 -11.78 -1.88
C VAL A 116 -5.24 -11.15 -2.13
N GLN A 117 -6.26 -11.99 -2.09
CA GLN A 117 -7.61 -11.59 -1.79
C GLN A 117 -7.59 -11.21 -0.32
N GLN A 118 -7.87 -9.93 -0.05
CA GLN A 118 -8.18 -9.56 1.31
C GLN A 118 -9.61 -10.06 1.54
N ASP A 119 -9.74 -11.30 2.04
CA ASP A 119 -11.00 -11.83 2.54
C ASP A 119 -11.38 -11.00 3.77
N PHE A 120 -11.98 -9.84 3.53
CA PHE A 120 -12.52 -8.96 4.58
C PHE A 120 -13.93 -9.36 5.00
N ASP A 121 -14.52 -10.32 4.30
CA ASP A 121 -15.81 -10.91 4.63
C ASP A 121 -15.59 -12.10 5.56
N THR A 122 -16.02 -11.97 6.81
CA THR A 122 -16.68 -13.05 7.59
C THR A 122 -17.07 -12.65 9.02
N ALA A 123 -16.82 -11.41 9.46
CA ALA A 123 -17.32 -10.97 10.77
C ALA A 123 -18.84 -10.72 10.81
N ASP A 124 -19.47 -10.35 9.69
CA ASP A 124 -20.90 -9.98 9.66
C ASP A 124 -21.88 -11.10 9.26
N LEU A 125 -21.38 -12.27 8.85
CA LEU A 125 -22.26 -13.42 8.53
C LEU A 125 -22.63 -14.27 9.76
N ALA A 126 -22.08 -13.95 10.94
CA ALA A 126 -22.40 -14.67 12.17
C ALA A 126 -23.69 -14.19 12.86
N ASP A 127 -24.25 -13.03 12.49
CA ASP A 127 -25.40 -12.45 13.19
C ASP A 127 -26.77 -12.76 12.53
N GLU A 128 -26.80 -13.22 11.27
CA GLU A 128 -28.07 -13.57 10.60
C GLU A 128 -28.62 -14.97 10.95
N HIS A 129 -27.80 -15.87 11.51
CA HIS A 129 -28.24 -17.23 11.86
C HIS A 129 -28.86 -17.37 13.26
N LEU A 130 -28.80 -16.35 14.12
CA LEU A 130 -29.40 -16.40 15.46
C LEU A 130 -30.84 -15.84 15.55
N ASN A 131 -31.32 -15.14 14.53
CA ASN A 131 -32.66 -14.53 14.53
C ASN A 131 -33.72 -15.31 13.74
N ARG A 132 -33.42 -16.51 13.25
CA ARG A 132 -34.40 -17.34 12.51
C ARG A 132 -35.09 -18.42 13.34
N GLU A 133 -34.76 -18.55 14.63
CA GLU A 133 -35.30 -19.56 15.54
C GLU A 133 -36.13 -19.00 16.72
N LYS A 134 -36.83 -17.87 16.54
CA LYS A 134 -37.88 -17.45 17.48
C LYS A 134 -39.19 -17.15 16.79
#